data_AF-A0A4Y7SX05-F1
#
_entry.id   AF-A0A4Y7SX05-F1
#
_cell.length_a   1.000
_cell.length_b   1.000
_cell.length_c   1.000
_cell.angle_alpha   90.00
_cell.angle_beta   90.00
_cell.angle_gamma   90.00
#
_symmetry.space_group_name_H-M   'P 1'
#
loop_
_entity.id
_entity.type
_entity.pdbx_description
1 polymer ?
#
loop_
_entity_poly.entity_id
_entity_poly.type
_entity_poly.pdbx_seq_one_letter_code
_entity_poly.pdbx_strand_id
1 'polypeptide(L)'
;MKWSRRKSTKASQKLPDDYVEQCARSALRKAKNIKEFDIPSSLWVNSDRTQVIYAPGDKMTWAETGAKQVGSVGVEEKRVFTLMVSIASDGQVLPFQAIYEGKTEKSVPSKDARNRRECDDIGCCFHFSGMKTYWSNQETMRSFVEEILVPYFDRQRKRLGLPANQKAMWTIDVYSVHRSEEFRAYM
;
A
#
# COMPACT_ATOMS: atom_id res chain seq x y z
N MET A 1 38.33 17.48 17.54
CA MET A 1 37.96 16.73 16.32
C MET A 1 36.72 17.38 15.70
N LYS A 2 36.69 17.66 14.40
CA LYS A 2 35.52 18.25 13.73
C LYS A 2 34.71 17.13 13.08
N TRP A 3 33.50 16.86 13.55
CA TRP A 3 32.59 15.85 13.00
C TRP A 3 31.37 16.54 12.36
N SER A 4 30.76 15.97 11.33
CA SER A 4 29.56 16.56 10.67
C SER A 4 28.53 15.50 10.25
N ARG A 5 27.24 15.86 10.29
CA ARG A 5 26.11 14.98 9.94
C ARG A 5 25.93 14.87 8.41
N ARG A 6 25.66 13.67 7.88
CA ARG A 6 25.52 13.40 6.44
C ARG A 6 24.30 12.50 6.15
N LYS A 7 23.59 12.71 5.02
CA LYS A 7 22.44 11.92 4.55
C LYS A 7 22.55 11.67 3.04
N SER A 8 22.17 10.49 2.56
CA SER A 8 22.13 10.16 1.12
C SER A 8 21.01 10.94 0.38
N THR A 9 21.28 11.48 -0.81
CA THR A 9 20.43 12.53 -1.44
C THR A 9 19.85 12.23 -2.81
N LYS A 10 20.12 11.10 -3.49
CA LYS A 10 19.46 10.87 -4.80
C LYS A 10 19.35 9.40 -5.22
N ALA A 11 18.12 8.98 -5.47
CA ALA A 11 17.80 8.07 -6.56
C ALA A 11 17.12 8.93 -7.64
N SER A 12 17.66 8.99 -8.85
CA SER A 12 16.98 9.63 -9.98
C SER A 12 15.82 8.73 -10.41
N GLN A 13 14.58 9.22 -10.35
CA GLN A 13 13.43 8.51 -10.90
C GLN A 13 13.69 8.25 -12.40
N LYS A 14 13.57 7.00 -12.82
CA LYS A 14 13.60 6.62 -14.25
C LYS A 14 12.17 6.65 -14.75
N LEU A 15 11.79 7.72 -15.46
CA LEU A 15 10.49 7.81 -16.10
C LEU A 15 10.57 7.17 -17.50
N PRO A 16 9.57 6.40 -17.94
CA PRO A 16 9.44 5.98 -19.33
C PRO A 16 9.35 7.20 -20.26
N ASP A 17 9.78 7.06 -21.52
CA ASP A 17 9.77 8.17 -22.49
C ASP A 17 8.36 8.71 -22.75
N ASP A 18 7.33 7.87 -22.63
CA ASP A 18 5.92 8.17 -22.90
C ASP A 18 5.10 8.47 -21.63
N TYR A 19 5.73 8.71 -20.47
CA TYR A 19 5.02 8.87 -19.20
C TYR A 19 3.93 9.96 -19.24
N VAL A 20 4.18 11.07 -19.94
CA VAL A 20 3.21 12.17 -20.09
C VAL A 20 1.94 11.68 -20.76
N GLU A 21 2.08 10.92 -21.85
CA GLU A 21 0.96 10.36 -22.59
C GLU A 21 0.23 9.31 -21.76
N GLN A 22 0.96 8.43 -21.06
CA GLN A 22 0.35 7.44 -20.17
C GLN A 22 -0.47 8.10 -19.06
N CYS A 23 0.06 9.15 -18.42
CA CYS A 23 -0.63 9.94 -17.41
C CYS A 23 -1.90 10.59 -17.99
N ALA A 24 -1.81 11.22 -19.17
CA ALA A 24 -2.95 11.85 -19.84
C ALA A 24 -4.04 10.83 -20.19
N ARG A 25 -3.68 9.70 -20.80
CA ARG A 25 -4.61 8.60 -21.12
C ARG A 25 -5.28 8.06 -19.86
N SER A 26 -4.52 7.88 -18.78
CA SER A 26 -5.03 7.40 -17.50
C SER A 26 -6.00 8.40 -16.85
N ALA A 27 -5.73 9.70 -16.94
CA ALA A 27 -6.63 10.76 -16.46
C ALA A 27 -7.95 10.78 -17.24
N LEU A 28 -7.88 10.73 -18.59
CA LEU A 28 -9.06 10.73 -19.45
C LEU A 28 -9.96 9.50 -19.23
N ARG A 29 -9.36 8.30 -19.06
CA ARG A 29 -10.12 7.08 -18.75
C ARG A 29 -10.88 7.18 -17.43
N LYS A 30 -10.23 7.72 -16.39
CA LYS A 30 -10.86 7.96 -15.09
C LYS A 30 -12.00 8.97 -15.21
N ALA A 31 -11.76 10.12 -15.85
CA ALA A 31 -12.78 11.14 -16.06
C ALA A 31 -13.99 10.60 -16.84
N LYS A 32 -13.74 9.81 -17.90
CA LYS A 32 -14.80 9.13 -18.64
C LYS A 32 -15.63 8.21 -17.74
N ASN A 33 -14.99 7.33 -16.97
CA ASN A 33 -15.71 6.39 -16.09
C ASN A 33 -16.49 7.10 -14.99
N ILE A 34 -15.91 8.15 -14.39
CA ILE A 34 -16.61 8.96 -13.38
C ILE A 34 -17.87 9.57 -13.99
N LYS A 35 -17.78 10.16 -15.19
CA LYS A 35 -18.91 10.77 -15.88
C LYS A 35 -19.97 9.75 -16.31
N GLU A 36 -19.55 8.62 -16.88
CA GLU A 36 -20.47 7.61 -17.46
C GLU A 36 -21.25 6.86 -16.39
N PHE A 37 -20.64 6.64 -15.22
CA PHE A 37 -21.25 5.86 -14.15
C PHE A 37 -21.59 6.69 -12.91
N ASP A 38 -21.54 8.03 -13.01
CA ASP A 38 -21.81 8.97 -11.92
C ASP A 38 -21.09 8.61 -10.61
N ILE A 39 -19.80 8.25 -10.71
CA ILE A 39 -19.04 7.72 -9.56
C ILE A 39 -18.77 8.85 -8.55
N PRO A 40 -19.35 8.82 -7.34
CA PRO A 40 -19.05 9.80 -6.31
C PRO A 40 -17.61 9.67 -5.81
N SER A 41 -17.06 10.76 -5.26
CA SER A 41 -15.69 10.77 -4.72
C SER A 41 -15.44 9.69 -3.66
N SER A 42 -16.43 9.38 -2.82
CA SER A 42 -16.33 8.33 -1.80
C SER A 42 -16.30 6.90 -2.39
N LEU A 43 -16.70 6.70 -3.66
CA LEU A 43 -16.62 5.42 -4.38
C LEU A 43 -15.44 5.36 -5.35
N TRP A 44 -14.50 6.30 -5.25
CA TRP A 44 -13.22 6.23 -5.94
C TRP A 44 -12.11 6.06 -4.92
N VAL A 45 -11.50 4.88 -4.87
CA VAL A 45 -10.38 4.55 -3.96
C VAL A 45 -9.09 4.44 -4.75
N ASN A 46 -8.03 5.06 -4.24
CA ASN A 46 -6.66 4.78 -4.64
C ASN A 46 -5.96 3.98 -3.56
N SER A 47 -5.24 2.94 -3.96
CA SER A 47 -4.42 2.15 -3.05
C SER A 47 -3.00 2.03 -3.56
N ASP A 48 -2.06 2.00 -2.62
CA ASP A 48 -0.65 1.75 -2.88
C ASP A 48 -0.07 0.87 -1.79
N ARG A 49 1.04 0.19 -2.11
CA ARG A 49 1.77 -0.66 -1.16
C ARG A 49 3.07 0.02 -0.77
N THR A 50 3.30 0.11 0.51
CA THR A 50 4.56 0.61 1.07
C THR A 50 5.21 -0.43 1.97
N GLN A 51 6.54 -0.42 2.03
CA GLN A 51 7.28 -1.24 2.97
C GLN A 51 7.40 -0.51 4.30
N VAL A 52 7.04 -1.19 5.38
CA VAL A 52 7.25 -0.70 6.74
C VAL A 52 8.44 -1.43 7.34
N ILE A 53 9.49 -0.68 7.67
CA ILE A 53 10.70 -1.18 8.31
C ILE A 53 10.49 -1.17 9.82
N TYR A 54 10.72 -2.29 10.51
CA TYR A 54 10.50 -2.37 11.96
C TYR A 54 11.40 -1.42 12.76
N ALA A 55 12.66 -1.35 12.36
CA ALA A 55 13.65 -0.47 12.96
C ALA A 55 14.24 0.40 11.83
N PRO A 56 13.57 1.49 11.45
CA PRO A 56 14.10 2.37 10.41
C PRO A 56 15.37 3.01 10.95
N GLY A 57 16.53 2.52 10.51
CA GLY A 57 17.79 3.23 10.71
C GLY A 57 17.70 4.61 10.06
N ASP A 58 18.10 5.67 10.76
CA ASP A 58 18.03 7.04 10.24
C ASP A 58 19.08 7.31 9.13
N LYS A 59 19.93 6.32 8.84
CA LYS A 59 21.10 6.40 7.96
C LYS A 59 22.01 7.59 8.34
N MET A 60 21.90 8.06 9.58
CA MET A 60 22.73 9.11 10.13
C MET A 60 23.75 8.46 11.04
N THR A 61 24.98 8.94 10.94
CA THR A 61 26.02 8.62 11.90
C THR A 61 26.98 9.80 11.95
N TRP A 62 27.82 9.79 12.97
CA TRP A 62 28.91 10.74 13.10
C TRP A 62 30.15 10.15 12.43
N ALA A 63 30.82 10.95 11.59
CA ALA A 63 32.14 10.63 11.06
C ALA A 63 33.04 11.87 11.03
N GLU A 64 34.35 11.65 10.90
CA GLU A 64 35.32 12.72 10.74
C GLU A 64 35.00 13.61 9.54
N THR A 65 35.16 14.93 9.68
CA THR A 65 34.90 15.87 8.59
C THR A 65 35.85 15.61 7.42
N GLY A 66 35.29 15.24 6.26
CA GLY A 66 36.05 14.89 5.06
C GLY A 66 36.13 13.39 4.79
N ALA A 67 35.61 12.54 5.68
CA ALA A 67 35.52 11.11 5.46
C ALA A 67 34.71 10.78 4.20
N LYS A 68 35.30 9.98 3.30
CA LYS A 68 34.67 9.52 2.06
C LYS A 68 33.86 8.24 2.23
N GLN A 69 34.18 7.44 3.24
CA GLN A 69 33.49 6.20 3.59
C GLN A 69 33.11 6.25 5.07
N VAL A 70 31.81 6.06 5.35
CA VAL A 70 31.24 6.17 6.69
C VAL A 70 30.47 4.90 6.99
N GLY A 71 31.00 4.07 7.89
CA GLY A 71 30.34 2.86 8.36
C GLY A 71 29.08 3.21 9.16
N SER A 72 27.99 2.48 8.93
CA SER A 72 26.74 2.64 9.67
C SER A 72 26.20 1.27 10.06
N VAL A 73 25.84 1.11 11.34
CA VAL A 73 25.28 -0.13 11.88
C VAL A 73 23.76 -0.13 11.64
N GLY A 74 23.20 -1.30 11.29
CA GLY A 74 21.74 -1.44 11.10
C GLY A 74 21.20 -0.96 9.74
N VAL A 75 22.05 -0.50 8.82
CA VAL A 75 21.62 -0.17 7.44
C VAL A 75 21.16 -1.41 6.66
N GLU A 76 21.63 -2.59 7.05
CA GLU A 76 21.25 -3.88 6.47
C GLU A 76 19.98 -4.49 7.08
N GLU A 77 19.27 -3.79 7.99
CA GLU A 77 17.98 -4.28 8.49
C GLU A 77 17.00 -4.43 7.32
N LYS A 78 16.59 -5.68 7.08
CA LYS A 78 15.75 -6.11 5.96
C LYS A 78 14.40 -6.65 6.42
N ARG A 79 14.17 -6.75 7.73
CA ARG A 79 12.88 -7.09 8.29
C ARG A 79 11.93 -5.95 7.99
N VAL A 80 10.99 -6.24 7.12
CA VAL A 80 9.94 -5.33 6.71
C VAL A 80 8.66 -6.13 6.53
N PHE A 81 7.54 -5.44 6.53
CA PHE A 81 6.27 -5.99 6.07
C PHE A 81 5.67 -5.05 5.02
N THR A 82 4.79 -5.57 4.16
CA THR A 82 4.05 -4.72 3.22
C THR A 82 2.82 -4.17 3.92
N LEU A 83 2.59 -2.87 3.81
CA LEU A 83 1.35 -2.22 4.22
C LEU A 83 0.60 -1.76 2.96
N MET A 84 -0.62 -2.25 2.79
CA MET A 84 -1.56 -1.74 1.79
C MET A 84 -2.29 -0.53 2.40
N VAL A 85 -2.09 0.63 1.79
CA VAL A 85 -2.70 1.90 2.21
C VAL A 85 -3.71 2.32 1.17
N SER A 86 -4.89 2.72 1.60
CA SER A 86 -6.00 3.07 0.70
C SER A 86 -6.71 4.32 1.18
N ILE A 87 -6.95 5.25 0.24
CA ILE A 87 -7.62 6.52 0.51
C ILE A 87 -8.68 6.74 -0.58
N ALA A 88 -9.90 7.04 -0.17
CA ALA A 88 -10.96 7.44 -1.05
C ALA A 88 -10.79 8.90 -1.49
N SER A 89 -11.34 9.26 -2.65
CA SER A 89 -11.17 10.59 -3.22
C SER A 89 -11.85 11.70 -2.42
N ASP A 90 -12.73 11.36 -1.46
CA ASP A 90 -13.29 12.26 -0.45
C ASP A 90 -12.37 12.46 0.78
N GLY A 91 -11.21 11.82 0.81
CA GLY A 91 -10.23 11.90 1.88
C GLY A 91 -10.37 10.83 2.96
N GLN A 92 -11.36 9.93 2.88
CA GLN A 92 -11.51 8.87 3.87
C GLN A 92 -10.42 7.80 3.72
N VAL A 93 -9.69 7.54 4.81
CA VAL A 93 -8.72 6.44 4.88
C VAL A 93 -9.46 5.14 5.15
N LEU A 94 -9.13 4.10 4.38
CA LEU A 94 -9.63 2.75 4.60
C LEU A 94 -8.72 2.01 5.59
N PRO A 95 -9.24 0.97 6.26
CA PRO A 95 -8.42 0.10 7.12
C PRO A 95 -7.20 -0.46 6.38
N PHE A 96 -6.13 -0.71 7.12
CA PHE A 96 -4.89 -1.22 6.54
C PHE A 96 -4.91 -2.74 6.42
N GLN A 97 -4.26 -3.24 5.38
CA GLN A 97 -3.83 -4.64 5.32
C GLN A 97 -2.31 -4.69 5.49
N ALA A 98 -1.83 -5.44 6.48
CA ALA A 98 -0.42 -5.65 6.73
C ALA A 98 -0.04 -7.11 6.39
N ILE A 99 0.94 -7.28 5.52
CA ILE A 99 1.39 -8.58 4.99
C ILE A 99 2.81 -8.86 5.47
N TYR A 100 2.94 -9.88 6.30
CA TYR A 100 4.16 -10.31 6.96
C TYR A 100 4.80 -11.48 6.21
N GLU A 101 6.12 -11.56 6.24
CA GLU A 101 6.82 -12.75 5.78
C GLU A 101 6.50 -13.95 6.68
N GLY A 102 6.15 -15.09 6.08
CA GLY A 102 5.99 -16.34 6.80
C GLY A 102 4.86 -17.22 6.28
N LYS A 103 4.62 -18.34 6.97
CA LYS A 103 3.71 -19.40 6.52
C LYS A 103 2.56 -19.71 7.47
N THR A 104 2.52 -19.06 8.63
CA THR A 104 1.57 -19.41 9.69
C THR A 104 1.14 -18.17 10.43
N GLU A 105 0.05 -18.26 11.19
CA GLU A 105 -0.45 -17.21 12.10
C GLU A 105 0.61 -16.70 13.09
N LYS A 106 1.64 -17.49 13.41
CA LYS A 106 2.75 -17.04 14.27
C LYS A 106 3.64 -15.98 13.61
N SER A 107 3.48 -15.74 12.32
CA SER A 107 4.24 -14.77 11.54
C SER A 107 3.63 -13.37 11.55
N VAL A 108 2.38 -13.23 12.00
CA VAL A 108 1.72 -11.93 12.20
C VAL A 108 1.76 -11.52 13.67
N PRO A 109 1.47 -10.25 14.02
CA PRO A 109 1.39 -9.83 15.41
C PRO A 109 0.41 -10.69 16.22
N SER A 110 0.73 -10.94 17.48
CA SER A 110 -0.16 -11.68 18.40
C SER A 110 -1.52 -11.00 18.53
N LYS A 111 -2.56 -11.79 18.81
CA LYS A 111 -3.88 -11.26 19.20
C LYS A 111 -3.82 -10.47 20.51
N ASP A 112 -2.85 -10.79 21.37
CA ASP A 112 -2.60 -10.10 22.64
C ASP A 112 -1.61 -8.93 22.50
N ALA A 113 -1.18 -8.59 21.28
CA ALA A 113 -0.25 -7.49 21.08
C ALA A 113 -0.89 -6.15 21.48
N ARG A 114 -0.06 -5.22 21.97
CA ARG A 114 -0.51 -3.86 22.29
C ARG A 114 -1.18 -3.22 21.07
N ASN A 115 -2.32 -2.59 21.29
CA ASN A 115 -3.15 -1.92 20.28
C ASN A 115 -3.78 -2.86 19.23
N ARG A 116 -3.70 -4.19 19.41
CA ARG A 116 -4.26 -5.14 18.44
C ARG A 116 -5.78 -5.03 18.34
N ARG A 117 -6.45 -4.89 19.48
CA ARG A 117 -7.91 -4.78 19.54
C ARG A 117 -8.41 -3.56 18.77
N GLU A 118 -7.78 -2.41 18.95
CA GLU A 118 -8.13 -1.18 18.25
C GLU A 118 -7.96 -1.32 16.74
N CYS A 119 -6.92 -2.02 16.28
CA CYS A 119 -6.73 -2.35 14.88
C CYS A 119 -7.84 -3.27 14.34
N ASP A 120 -8.21 -4.30 15.09
CA ASP A 120 -9.28 -5.23 14.70
C ASP A 120 -10.65 -4.50 14.65
N ASP A 121 -10.93 -3.61 15.62
CA ASP A 121 -12.17 -2.83 15.71
C ASP A 121 -12.36 -1.86 14.53
N ILE A 122 -11.27 -1.29 14.00
CA ILE A 122 -11.31 -0.47 12.78
C ILE A 122 -11.28 -1.31 11.50
N GLY A 123 -11.11 -2.63 11.60
CA GLY A 123 -11.10 -3.57 10.46
C GLY A 123 -9.76 -3.68 9.74
N CYS A 124 -8.64 -3.44 10.42
CA CYS A 124 -7.33 -3.73 9.86
C CYS A 124 -7.11 -5.24 9.77
N CYS A 125 -6.49 -5.69 8.67
CA CYS A 125 -6.21 -7.10 8.44
C CYS A 125 -4.71 -7.38 8.54
N PHE A 126 -4.35 -8.52 9.15
CA PHE A 126 -2.97 -8.96 9.30
C PHE A 126 -2.84 -10.34 8.66
N HIS A 127 -2.07 -10.45 7.58
CA HIS A 127 -1.82 -11.71 6.89
C HIS A 127 -0.34 -12.05 6.89
N PHE A 128 -0.03 -13.33 6.87
CA PHE A 128 1.27 -13.81 6.42
C PHE A 128 1.18 -14.11 4.92
N SER A 129 2.29 -13.95 4.20
CA SER A 129 2.31 -14.10 2.73
C SER A 129 2.23 -15.55 2.23
N GLY A 130 2.38 -16.53 3.12
CA GLY A 130 2.55 -17.94 2.76
C GLY A 130 3.93 -18.26 2.16
N MET A 131 4.82 -17.28 2.05
CA MET A 131 6.08 -17.33 1.32
C MET A 131 7.27 -16.88 2.18
N LYS A 132 8.49 -17.07 1.68
CA LYS A 132 9.73 -16.50 2.25
C LYS A 132 9.94 -15.02 1.88
N THR A 133 8.85 -14.31 1.64
CA THR A 133 8.87 -12.88 1.30
C THR A 133 7.67 -12.20 1.95
N TYR A 134 7.65 -10.87 2.03
CA TYR A 134 6.54 -10.09 2.58
C TYR A 134 5.65 -9.46 1.49
N TRP A 135 5.80 -9.89 0.23
CA TRP A 135 5.06 -9.33 -0.89
C TRP A 135 3.61 -9.83 -0.92
N SER A 136 2.71 -8.98 -1.39
CA SER A 136 1.34 -9.38 -1.72
C SER A 136 1.32 -10.39 -2.87
N ASN A 137 0.50 -11.42 -2.74
CA ASN A 137 0.21 -12.44 -3.74
C ASN A 137 -1.28 -12.40 -4.13
N GLN A 138 -1.74 -13.37 -4.92
CA GLN A 138 -3.15 -13.48 -5.33
C GLN A 138 -4.10 -13.54 -4.12
N GLU A 139 -3.82 -14.43 -3.16
CA GLU A 139 -4.65 -14.64 -1.98
C GLU A 139 -4.80 -13.37 -1.13
N THR A 140 -3.69 -12.74 -0.76
CA THR A 140 -3.70 -11.49 0.03
C THR A 140 -4.39 -10.35 -0.71
N MET A 141 -4.26 -10.24 -2.04
CA MET A 141 -4.96 -9.21 -2.81
C MET A 141 -6.47 -9.47 -2.90
N ARG A 142 -6.92 -10.72 -3.01
CA ARG A 142 -8.36 -11.07 -2.96
C ARG A 142 -8.93 -10.79 -1.58
N SER A 143 -8.24 -11.21 -0.53
CA SER A 143 -8.60 -10.89 0.85
C SER A 143 -8.71 -9.37 1.08
N PHE A 144 -7.78 -8.56 0.54
CA PHE A 144 -7.91 -7.09 0.60
C PHE A 144 -9.21 -6.59 -0.05
N VAL A 145 -9.55 -7.13 -1.23
CA VAL A 145 -10.77 -6.77 -1.95
C VAL A 145 -12.01 -7.13 -1.13
N GLU A 146 -12.06 -8.35 -0.60
CA GLU A 146 -13.22 -8.92 0.10
C GLU A 146 -13.42 -8.35 1.50
N GLU A 147 -12.34 -8.14 2.25
CA GLU A 147 -12.40 -7.77 3.67
C GLU A 147 -12.41 -6.25 3.87
N ILE A 148 -11.81 -5.49 2.94
CA ILE A 148 -11.62 -4.04 3.10
C ILE A 148 -12.36 -3.26 2.02
N LEU A 149 -12.04 -3.50 0.74
CA LEU A 149 -12.48 -2.64 -0.36
C LEU A 149 -13.99 -2.74 -0.64
N VAL A 150 -14.51 -3.96 -0.80
CA VAL A 150 -15.93 -4.21 -1.08
C VAL A 150 -16.80 -3.76 0.09
N PRO A 151 -16.52 -4.14 1.35
CA PRO A 151 -17.29 -3.66 2.50
C PRO A 151 -17.28 -2.14 2.63
N TYR A 152 -16.15 -1.48 2.31
CA TYR A 152 -16.09 -0.03 2.26
C TYR A 152 -17.07 0.54 1.23
N PHE A 153 -17.02 0.07 -0.02
CA PHE A 153 -17.92 0.54 -1.07
C PHE A 153 -19.40 0.30 -0.74
N ASP A 154 -19.74 -0.87 -0.17
CA ASP A 154 -21.11 -1.17 0.22
C ASP A 154 -21.63 -0.25 1.32
N ARG A 155 -20.80 0.07 2.32
CA ARG A 155 -21.14 1.07 3.33
C ARG A 155 -21.36 2.45 2.71
N GLN A 156 -20.51 2.87 1.77
CA GLN A 156 -20.66 4.16 1.10
C GLN A 156 -21.91 4.23 0.22
N ARG A 157 -22.23 3.17 -0.53
CA ARG A 157 -23.48 3.07 -1.32
C ARG A 157 -24.70 3.24 -0.43
N LYS A 158 -24.76 2.51 0.69
CA LYS A 158 -25.85 2.62 1.67
C LYS A 158 -25.94 4.03 2.25
N ARG A 159 -24.81 4.61 2.66
CA ARG A 159 -24.75 5.96 3.24
C ARG A 159 -25.26 7.04 2.27
N LEU A 160 -24.97 6.88 0.99
CA LEU A 160 -25.38 7.83 -0.06
C LEU A 160 -26.77 7.53 -0.64
N GLY A 161 -27.45 6.46 -0.20
CA GLY A 161 -28.74 6.03 -0.77
C GLY A 161 -28.63 5.56 -2.23
N LEU A 162 -27.46 5.08 -2.65
CA LEU A 162 -27.18 4.64 -4.02
C LEU A 162 -27.57 3.17 -4.20
N PRO A 163 -27.91 2.75 -5.44
CA PRO A 163 -28.25 1.36 -5.70
C PRO A 163 -27.05 0.43 -5.50
N ALA A 164 -27.30 -0.83 -5.15
CA ALA A 164 -26.25 -1.81 -4.86
C ALA A 164 -25.30 -2.04 -6.04
N ASN A 165 -25.79 -1.86 -7.27
CA ASN A 165 -25.02 -2.01 -8.50
C ASN A 165 -24.28 -0.72 -8.93
N GLN A 166 -24.36 0.37 -8.14
CA GLN A 166 -23.62 1.61 -8.40
C GLN A 166 -22.13 1.30 -8.58
N LYS A 167 -21.57 1.76 -9.70
CA LYS A 167 -20.16 1.52 -10.01
C LYS A 167 -19.26 2.33 -9.09
N ALA A 168 -18.13 1.71 -8.76
CA ALA A 168 -17.05 2.27 -7.99
C ALA A 168 -15.76 2.15 -8.82
N MET A 169 -14.76 2.95 -8.48
CA MET A 169 -13.47 2.94 -9.16
C MET A 169 -12.37 2.64 -8.15
N TRP A 170 -11.54 1.64 -8.46
CA TRP A 170 -10.34 1.32 -7.70
C TRP A 170 -9.10 1.55 -8.55
N THR A 171 -8.11 2.26 -8.01
CA THR A 171 -6.89 2.65 -8.73
C THR A 171 -5.68 2.14 -7.96
N ILE A 172 -4.90 1.28 -8.60
CA ILE A 172 -3.70 0.67 -8.05
C ILE A 172 -2.56 0.70 -9.07
N ASP A 173 -1.34 0.49 -8.60
CA ASP A 173 -0.15 0.40 -9.44
C ASP A 173 -0.18 -0.81 -10.39
N VAL A 174 0.65 -0.76 -11.42
CA VAL A 174 0.73 -1.78 -12.47
C VAL A 174 1.76 -2.84 -12.08
N TYR A 175 1.41 -3.65 -11.07
CA TYR A 175 2.24 -4.75 -10.56
C TYR A 175 1.92 -6.10 -11.24
N SER A 176 2.82 -7.07 -11.13
CA SER A 176 2.69 -8.39 -11.77
C SER A 176 1.41 -9.13 -11.35
N VAL A 177 1.08 -9.12 -10.06
CA VAL A 177 -0.16 -9.73 -9.53
C VAL A 177 -1.39 -9.02 -10.09
N HIS A 178 -1.42 -7.68 -10.09
CA HIS A 178 -2.57 -6.89 -10.55
C HIS A 178 -2.86 -7.08 -12.04
N ARG A 179 -1.81 -7.36 -12.83
CA ARG A 179 -1.92 -7.59 -14.27
C ARG A 179 -2.17 -9.05 -14.64
N SER A 180 -2.05 -9.99 -13.71
CA SER A 180 -2.22 -11.40 -14.03
C SER A 180 -3.63 -11.64 -14.58
N GLU A 181 -3.75 -12.60 -15.48
CA GLU A 181 -5.08 -13.03 -15.96
C GLU A 181 -5.94 -13.53 -14.79
N GLU A 182 -5.34 -14.28 -13.89
CA GLU A 182 -6.00 -14.80 -12.70
C GLU A 182 -6.65 -13.70 -11.83
N PHE A 183 -5.93 -12.61 -11.55
CA PHE A 183 -6.49 -11.53 -10.72
C PHE A 183 -7.56 -10.76 -11.48
N ARG A 184 -7.33 -10.50 -12.78
CA ARG A 184 -8.29 -9.78 -13.63
C ARG A 184 -9.56 -10.56 -13.93
N ALA A 185 -9.50 -11.90 -13.96
CA ALA A 185 -10.68 -12.76 -14.15
C ALA A 185 -11.50 -12.91 -12.86
N TYR A 186 -10.87 -12.72 -11.70
CA TYR A 186 -11.53 -12.72 -10.40
C TYR A 186 -12.30 -11.41 -10.14
N MET A 187 -11.74 -10.26 -10.55
CA MET A 187 -12.32 -8.92 -10.39
C MET A 187 -13.55 -8.68 -11.28
#